data_AF-A0A382W848-F1
#
_entry.id   AF-A0A382W848-F1
#
_cell.length_a   1.000
_cell.length_b   1.000
_cell.length_c   1.000
_cell.angle_alpha   90.00
_cell.angle_beta   90.00
_cell.angle_gamma   90.00
#
_symmetry.space_group_name_H-M   'P 1'
#
loop_
_entity.id
_entity.type
_entity.pdbx_description
1 polymer ?
#
loop_
_entity_poly.entity_id
_entity_poly.type
_entity_poly.pdbx_seq_one_letter_code
_entity_poly.pdbx_strand_id
1 'polypeptide(L)'
;MDDDMPILRRREIEASIIKPIYKEMVEAFGEETARVVLSRAIRRDAVMQGKACAETKEGKNNIDGFVQLFKMWTADDALTVDVLEQTDHNLDFN
;
A
#
# COMPACT_ATOMS: atom_id res chain seq x y z
N MET A 1 6.14 -12.34 -2.58
CA MET A 1 6.53 -11.15 -3.38
C MET A 1 7.79 -10.61 -2.76
N ASP A 2 8.63 -9.95 -3.54
CA ASP A 2 9.82 -9.30 -3.00
C ASP A 2 9.37 -8.17 -2.07
N ASP A 3 9.68 -8.27 -0.77
CA ASP A 3 9.17 -7.36 0.26
C ASP A 3 9.66 -5.93 0.03
N ASP A 4 10.77 -5.76 -0.70
CA ASP A 4 11.43 -4.49 -0.97
C ASP A 4 10.99 -3.82 -2.29
N MET A 5 9.96 -4.34 -2.98
CA MET A 5 9.46 -3.71 -4.21
C MET A 5 8.87 -2.31 -3.92
N PRO A 6 9.30 -1.26 -4.66
CA PRO A 6 8.75 0.10 -4.56
C PRO A 6 7.24 0.15 -4.71
N ILE A 7 6.57 1.00 -3.92
CA ILE A 7 5.11 0.93 -3.79
C ILE A 7 4.39 1.26 -5.10
N LEU A 8 4.86 2.26 -5.88
CA LEU A 8 4.23 2.59 -7.16
C LEU A 8 4.31 1.41 -8.11
N ARG A 9 5.48 0.76 -8.20
CA ARG A 9 5.65 -0.39 -9.08
C ARG A 9 4.71 -1.54 -8.72
N ARG A 10 4.54 -1.80 -7.41
CA ARG A 10 3.57 -2.78 -6.92
C ARG A 10 2.14 -2.42 -7.34
N ARG A 11 1.73 -1.15 -7.16
CA ARG A 11 0.38 -0.68 -7.49
C ARG A 11 0.10 -0.68 -8.99
N GLU A 12 1.09 -0.39 -9.83
CA GLU A 12 0.98 -0.53 -11.28
C GLU A 12 0.68 -1.97 -11.70
N ILE A 13 1.41 -2.93 -11.15
CA ILE A 13 1.22 -4.36 -11.43
C ILE A 13 -0.19 -4.79 -10.99
N GLU A 14 -0.57 -4.48 -9.75
CA GLU A 14 -1.90 -4.81 -9.22
C GLU A 14 -3.02 -4.18 -10.06
N ALA A 15 -2.91 -2.89 -10.39
CA ALA A 15 -3.90 -2.19 -11.20
C ALA A 15 -4.00 -2.78 -12.62
N SER A 16 -2.88 -3.20 -13.21
CA SER A 16 -2.87 -3.83 -14.53
C SER A 16 -3.66 -5.15 -14.56
N ILE A 17 -3.65 -5.90 -13.45
CA ILE A 17 -4.38 -7.15 -13.26
C ILE A 17 -5.86 -6.88 -12.92
N ILE A 18 -6.13 -5.91 -12.05
CA ILE A 18 -7.49 -5.60 -11.57
C ILE A 18 -8.32 -4.93 -12.67
N LYS A 19 -7.72 -4.09 -13.53
CA LYS A 19 -8.42 -3.33 -14.58
C LYS A 19 -9.30 -4.19 -15.50
N PRO A 20 -8.83 -5.28 -16.12
CA PRO A 20 -9.69 -6.13 -16.94
C PRO A 20 -10.81 -6.79 -16.12
N ILE A 21 -10.53 -7.23 -14.89
CA ILE A 21 -11.56 -7.82 -14.00
C ILE A 21 -12.66 -6.80 -13.70
N TYR A 22 -12.29 -5.55 -13.39
CA TYR A 22 -13.27 -4.48 -13.15
C TYR A 22 -14.14 -4.23 -14.37
N LYS A 23 -13.57 -4.23 -15.59
CA LYS A 23 -14.35 -4.07 -16.83
C LYS A 23 -15.41 -5.17 -16.98
N GLU A 24 -15.01 -6.43 -16.82
CA GLU A 24 -15.94 -7.58 -16.85
C GLU A 24 -17.05 -7.43 -15.79
N MET A 25 -16.70 -6.97 -14.58
CA MET A 25 -17.69 -6.73 -13.52
C MET A 25 -18.68 -5.60 -13.87
N VAL A 26 -18.22 -4.54 -14.53
CA VAL A 26 -19.08 -3.44 -14.99
C VAL A 26 -20.06 -3.94 -16.05
N GLU A 27 -19.60 -4.74 -17.01
CA GLU A 27 -20.43 -5.33 -18.05
C GLU A 27 -21.49 -6.28 -17.47
N ALA A 28 -21.12 -7.10 -16.48
CA ALA A 28 -22.01 -8.08 -15.88
C ALA A 28 -23.00 -7.49 -14.85
N PHE A 29 -22.59 -6.47 -14.08
CA PHE A 29 -23.32 -6.04 -12.88
C PHE A 29 -23.59 -4.53 -12.80
N GLY A 30 -23.10 -3.75 -13.77
CA GLY A 30 -23.14 -2.29 -13.74
C GLY A 30 -22.06 -1.66 -12.86
N GLU A 31 -21.78 -0.39 -13.13
CA GLU A 31 -20.64 0.33 -12.53
C GLU A 31 -20.72 0.43 -11.00
N GLU A 32 -21.88 0.79 -10.46
CA GLU A 32 -22.07 1.00 -9.03
C GLU A 32 -21.80 -0.29 -8.24
N THR A 33 -22.42 -1.40 -8.66
CA THR A 33 -22.23 -2.71 -8.04
C THR A 33 -20.77 -3.16 -8.14
N ALA A 34 -20.16 -3.00 -9.31
CA ALA A 34 -18.76 -3.36 -9.53
C ALA A 34 -17.83 -2.58 -8.58
N ARG A 35 -18.05 -1.27 -8.43
CA ARG A 35 -17.29 -0.40 -7.53
C ARG A 35 -17.44 -0.82 -6.07
N VAL A 36 -18.66 -1.09 -5.62
CA VAL A 36 -18.94 -1.48 -4.22
C VAL A 36 -18.24 -2.79 -3.88
N VAL A 37 -18.37 -3.81 -4.74
CA VAL A 37 -17.77 -5.12 -4.53
C VAL A 37 -16.25 -5.03 -4.53
N LEU A 38 -15.67 -4.37 -5.54
CA LEU A 38 -14.22 -4.25 -5.68
C LEU A 38 -13.62 -3.43 -4.52
N SER A 39 -14.25 -2.32 -4.13
CA SER A 39 -13.78 -1.51 -3.00
C SER A 39 -13.78 -2.29 -1.70
N ARG A 40 -14.80 -3.13 -1.47
CA ARG A 40 -14.85 -4.00 -0.28
C ARG A 40 -13.76 -5.06 -0.31
N ALA A 41 -13.49 -5.65 -1.47
CA ALA A 41 -12.42 -6.64 -1.63
C ALA A 41 -11.04 -6.02 -1.36
N ILE A 42 -10.72 -4.91 -2.02
CA ILE A 42 -9.43 -4.21 -1.86
C ILE A 42 -9.21 -3.76 -0.41
N ARG A 43 -10.23 -3.22 0.27
CA ARG A 43 -10.10 -2.82 1.70
C ARG A 43 -9.77 -4.00 2.62
N ARG A 44 -10.43 -5.15 2.41
CA ARG A 44 -10.16 -6.35 3.20
C ARG A 44 -8.75 -6.86 2.94
N ASP A 45 -8.35 -6.87 1.68
CA ASP A 45 -7.02 -7.29 1.27
C ASP A 45 -5.93 -6.39 1.84
N ALA A 46 -6.10 -5.06 1.78
CA ALA A 46 -5.17 -4.11 2.38
C ALA A 46 -4.95 -4.34 3.89
N VAL A 47 -6.02 -4.64 4.64
CA VAL A 47 -5.91 -4.98 6.08
C VAL A 47 -5.17 -6.29 6.29
N MET A 48 -5.42 -7.31 5.46
CA MET A 48 -4.69 -8.58 5.54
C MET A 48 -3.21 -8.41 5.22
N GLN A 49 -2.88 -7.67 4.16
CA GLN A 49 -1.50 -7.34 3.81
C GLN A 49 -0.80 -6.57 4.92
N GLY A 50 -1.48 -5.59 5.55
CA GLY A 50 -0.93 -4.84 6.68
C GLY A 50 -0.61 -5.75 7.89
N LYS A 51 -1.50 -6.71 8.19
CA LYS A 51 -1.25 -7.71 9.24
C LYS A 51 -0.05 -8.60 8.92
N ALA A 52 0.00 -9.17 7.71
CA ALA A 52 1.12 -9.99 7.26
C ALA A 52 2.43 -9.21 7.28
N CYS A 53 2.41 -7.93 6.87
CA CYS A 53 3.57 -7.05 6.96
C CYS A 53 4.01 -6.83 8.42
N ALA A 54 3.08 -6.63 9.35
CA ALA A 54 3.42 -6.45 10.76
C ALA A 54 4.08 -7.71 11.36
N GLU A 55 3.62 -8.90 10.95
CA GLU A 55 4.19 -10.18 11.39
C GLU A 55 5.66 -10.36 10.96
N THR A 56 6.10 -9.74 9.85
CA THR A 56 7.52 -9.80 9.42
C THR A 56 8.44 -8.82 10.15
N LYS A 57 7.92 -7.94 11.01
CA LYS A 57 8.67 -6.85 11.68
C LYS A 57 8.79 -7.07 13.19
N GLU A 58 9.16 -8.28 13.61
CA GLU A 58 9.33 -8.64 15.03
C GLU A 58 10.12 -7.57 15.82
N GLY A 59 9.50 -7.03 16.88
CA GLY A 59 10.12 -6.09 17.82
C GLY A 59 10.34 -4.66 17.32
N LYS A 60 9.90 -4.30 16.11
CA LYS A 60 10.12 -2.96 15.50
C LYS A 60 8.83 -2.16 15.34
N ASN A 61 8.08 -1.99 16.41
CA ASN A 61 6.86 -1.16 16.46
C ASN A 61 7.11 0.28 16.95
N ASN A 62 8.30 0.82 16.67
CA ASN A 62 8.74 2.18 17.01
C ASN A 62 8.96 3.03 15.75
N ILE A 63 9.34 4.31 15.91
CA ILE A 63 9.57 5.22 14.79
C ILE A 63 10.65 4.70 13.84
N ASP A 64 11.75 4.15 14.35
CA ASP A 64 12.80 3.55 13.50
C ASP A 64 12.25 2.42 12.62
N GLY A 65 11.43 1.53 13.20
CA GLY A 65 10.74 0.48 12.44
C GLY A 65 9.84 1.04 11.35
N PHE A 66 9.09 2.11 11.67
CA PHE A 66 8.24 2.80 10.71
C PHE A 66 9.06 3.46 9.59
N VAL A 67 10.16 4.15 9.89
CA VAL A 67 11.02 4.80 8.89
C VAL A 67 11.59 3.78 7.90
N GLN A 68 11.97 2.59 8.35
CA GLN A 68 12.42 1.53 7.43
C GLN A 68 11.29 1.06 6.50
N LEU A 69 10.06 0.93 7.02
CA LEU A 69 8.90 0.60 6.20
C LEU A 69 8.56 1.73 5.22
N PHE A 70 8.66 2.98 5.66
CA PHE A 70 8.33 4.18 4.89
C PHE A 70 9.20 4.35 3.63
N LYS A 71 10.41 3.78 3.62
CA LYS A 71 11.28 3.74 2.42
C LYS A 71 10.59 3.13 1.20
N MET A 72 9.67 2.19 1.37
CA MET A 72 8.91 1.63 0.25
C MET A 72 8.05 2.68 -0.46
N TRP A 73 7.62 3.72 0.27
CA TRP A 73 6.84 4.84 -0.25
C TRP A 73 7.68 5.95 -0.86
N THR A 74 8.95 6.09 -0.48
CA THR A 74 9.86 7.09 -1.07
C THR A 74 10.75 6.53 -2.19
N ALA A 75 10.76 5.21 -2.37
CA ALA A 75 11.48 4.55 -3.46
C ALA A 75 10.88 4.88 -4.84
N ASP A 76 11.72 4.96 -5.87
CA ASP A 76 11.35 5.25 -7.27
C ASP A 76 10.45 6.49 -7.43
N ASP A 77 10.75 7.56 -6.70
CA ASP A 77 10.00 8.84 -6.72
C ASP A 77 8.50 8.68 -6.43
N ALA A 78 8.14 7.61 -5.69
CA ALA A 78 6.76 7.33 -5.31
C ALA A 78 6.14 8.39 -4.39
N LEU A 79 6.98 8.96 -3.53
CA LEU A 79 6.68 10.09 -2.66
C LEU A 79 8.00 10.79 -2.34
N THR A 80 8.13 12.04 -2.76
CA THR A 80 9.23 12.90 -2.29
C THR A 80 8.83 13.51 -0.96
N VAL A 81 9.75 13.47 0.01
CA VAL A 81 9.54 14.07 1.33
C VAL A 81 10.75 14.90 1.73
N ASP A 82 10.51 16.01 2.42
CA ASP A 82 11.55 16.79 3.09
C ASP A 82 11.45 16.56 4.61
N VAL A 83 12.31 15.69 5.15
CA VAL A 83 12.30 15.36 6.59
C VAL A 83 12.68 16.59 7.42
N LEU A 84 11.76 16.99 8.30
CA LEU A 84 11.89 18.12 9.22
C LEU A 84 12.39 17.66 10.59
N GLU A 85 11.86 16.54 11.10
CA GLU A 85 12.22 15.97 12.39
C GLU A 85 12.15 14.44 12.34
N GLN A 86 13.12 13.77 12.96
CA GLN A 86 13.06 12.34 13.25
C GLN A 86 13.64 12.09 14.63
N THR A 87 12.80 11.63 15.56
CA THR A 87 13.17 11.23 16.92
C THR A 87 12.57 9.86 17.23
N ASP A 88 12.80 9.34 18.44
CA ASP A 88 12.21 8.07 18.88
C ASP A 88 10.67 8.09 18.94
N HIS A 89 10.06 9.29 18.92
CA HIS A 89 8.61 9.50 19.06
C HIS A 89 7.97 10.24 17.88
N ASN A 90 8.74 10.95 17.07
CA ASN A 90 8.22 11.79 15.98
C ASN A 90 8.94 11.51 14.66
N LEU A 91 8.18 11.57 13.57
CA LEU A 91 8.70 11.69 12.21
C LEU A 91 7.85 12.74 11.49
N ASP A 92 8.43 13.90 11.23
CA ASP A 92 7.78 15.04 10.58
C ASP A 92 8.47 15.33 9.25
N PHE A 93 7.69 15.56 8.20
CA PHE A 93 8.19 15.89 6.85
C PHE A 93 7.16 16.73 6.06
N ASN A 94 7.65 17.51 5.09
CA ASN A 94 6.80 18.14 4.06
C ASN A 94 6.63 17.24 2.84
#